data_AF-A0A2W4WGI9-F1
#
_entry.id   AF-A0A2W4WGI9-F1
#
_cell.length_a   1.000
_cell.length_b   1.000
_cell.length_c   1.000
_cell.angle_alpha   90.00
_cell.angle_beta   90.00
_cell.angle_gamma   90.00
#
_symmetry.space_group_name_H-M   'P 1'
#
loop_
_entity.id
_entity.type
_entity.pdbx_description
1 polymer ?
#
loop_
_entity_poly.entity_id
_entity_poly.type
_entity_poly.pdbx_seq_one_letter_code
_entity_poly.pdbx_strand_id
1 'polypeptide(L)'
;MSFESLGLRAEILQAIADQGYTDPTPIQLKSIPIVAQGRDVMASAQTGTGKTAGFTLPLLQRLCEDLPPQDLSAANGAANNSANGAVGDRTKNKPTTSNGKPVLRKKGAPISSDRGSRRAIRALIVTPTRELAAQVGESVMAYSKYLPIRSAVVFGGVKINPQISKMREG
;
A
#
# COMPACT_ATOMS: atom_id res chain seq x y z
N MET A 1 -19.99 5.52 21.50
CA MET A 1 -18.89 6.44 21.14
C MET A 1 -18.61 6.18 19.67
N SER A 2 -18.72 7.17 18.79
CA SER A 2 -18.57 6.99 17.34
C SER A 2 -17.10 6.93 16.92
N PHE A 3 -16.84 6.53 15.67
CA PHE A 3 -15.48 6.58 15.09
C PHE A 3 -14.91 8.01 15.01
N GLU A 4 -15.76 9.02 14.85
CA GLU A 4 -15.36 10.42 14.76
C GLU A 4 -14.61 10.90 16.01
N SER A 5 -14.95 10.36 17.18
CA SER A 5 -14.28 10.71 18.44
C SER A 5 -12.88 10.09 18.58
N LEU A 6 -12.42 9.30 17.61
CA LEU A 6 -11.11 8.64 17.64
C LEU A 6 -10.01 9.44 16.96
N GLY A 7 -10.32 10.64 16.42
CA GLY A 7 -9.33 11.53 15.81
C GLY A 7 -8.77 11.01 14.48
N LEU A 8 -9.56 10.20 13.76
CA LEU A 8 -9.19 9.71 12.43
C LEU A 8 -9.45 10.78 11.35
N ARG A 9 -8.66 10.75 10.29
CA ARG A 9 -8.85 11.58 9.09
C ARG A 9 -10.22 11.38 8.45
N ALA A 10 -10.75 12.44 7.85
CA ALA A 10 -12.05 12.44 7.18
C ALA A 10 -12.15 11.38 6.07
N GLU A 11 -11.07 11.17 5.32
CA GLU A 11 -10.99 10.17 4.26
C GLU A 11 -11.11 8.73 4.79
N ILE A 12 -10.58 8.48 6.00
CA ILE A 12 -10.71 7.20 6.69
C ILE A 12 -12.13 7.02 7.23
N LEU A 13 -12.70 8.07 7.84
CA LEU A 13 -14.07 8.05 8.33
C LEU A 13 -15.08 7.80 7.21
N GLN A 14 -14.86 8.41 6.04
CA GLN A 14 -15.66 8.16 4.84
C GLN A 14 -15.55 6.70 4.38
N ALA A 15 -14.33 6.14 4.36
CA ALA A 15 -14.15 4.73 4.01
C ALA A 15 -14.82 3.77 5.00
N ILE A 16 -14.80 4.08 6.30
CA ILE A 16 -15.50 3.32 7.35
C ILE A 16 -17.02 3.37 7.12
N ALA A 17 -17.57 4.55 6.81
CA ALA A 17 -18.98 4.74 6.53
C ALA A 17 -19.43 3.96 5.28
N ASP A 18 -18.61 3.93 4.22
CA ASP A 18 -18.86 3.12 3.01
C ASP A 18 -18.95 1.61 3.32
N GLN A 19 -18.26 1.13 4.36
CA GLN A 19 -18.37 -0.26 4.83
C GLN A 19 -19.58 -0.51 5.73
N GLY A 20 -20.39 0.52 6.02
CA GLY A 20 -21.57 0.43 6.88
C GLY A 20 -21.23 0.32 8.37
N TYR A 21 -20.02 0.69 8.78
CA TYR A 21 -19.63 0.64 10.19
C TYR A 21 -20.09 1.91 10.91
N THR A 22 -20.87 1.74 11.98
CA THR A 22 -21.40 2.85 12.78
C THR A 22 -20.57 3.09 14.03
N ASP A 23 -20.44 2.05 14.86
CA ASP A 23 -19.79 2.12 16.16
C ASP A 23 -18.54 1.24 16.22
N PRO A 24 -17.43 1.74 16.76
CA PRO A 24 -16.23 0.97 16.98
C PRO A 24 -16.46 -0.14 18.02
N THR A 25 -15.85 -1.30 17.78
CA THR A 25 -15.89 -2.42 18.73
C THR A 25 -15.03 -2.12 19.97
N PRO A 26 -15.20 -2.86 21.09
CA PRO A 26 -14.41 -2.61 22.31
C PRO A 26 -12.90 -2.70 22.11
N ILE A 27 -12.43 -3.57 21.20
CA ILE A 27 -11.00 -3.68 20.91
C ILE A 27 -10.51 -2.48 20.11
N GLN A 28 -11.31 -1.97 19.17
CA GLN A 28 -10.99 -0.79 18.36
C GLN A 28 -10.95 0.49 19.22
N LEU A 29 -11.92 0.68 20.11
CA LEU A 29 -11.94 1.81 21.06
C LEU A 29 -10.65 1.89 21.90
N LYS A 30 -10.08 0.75 22.26
CA LYS A 30 -8.86 0.66 23.07
C LYS A 30 -7.59 0.73 22.22
N SER A 31 -7.55 0.05 21.08
CA SER A 31 -6.32 -0.05 20.28
C SER A 31 -6.07 1.16 19.41
N ILE A 32 -7.11 1.74 18.79
CA ILE A 32 -6.95 2.81 17.79
C ILE A 32 -6.20 4.03 18.35
N PRO A 33 -6.58 4.60 19.51
CA PRO A 33 -5.87 5.76 20.04
C PRO A 33 -4.41 5.47 20.38
N ILE A 34 -4.11 4.26 20.88
CA ILE A 34 -2.75 3.88 21.30
C ILE A 34 -1.84 3.71 20.07
N VAL A 35 -2.33 3.02 19.03
CA VAL A 35 -1.57 2.81 17.79
C VAL A 35 -1.41 4.14 17.05
N ALA A 36 -2.43 5.00 17.01
CA ALA A 36 -2.33 6.32 16.37
C ALA A 36 -1.23 7.18 16.99
N GLN A 37 -1.05 7.11 18.32
CA GLN A 37 0.06 7.75 19.04
C GLN A 37 1.45 7.16 18.75
N GLY A 38 1.53 6.08 17.95
CA GLY A 38 2.81 5.43 17.61
C GLY A 38 3.38 4.61 18.75
N ARG A 39 2.53 4.15 19.67
CA ARG A 39 2.93 3.29 20.80
C ARG A 39 2.79 1.83 20.42
N ASP A 40 3.66 1.01 20.99
CA ASP A 40 3.59 -0.44 20.86
C ASP A 40 2.35 -0.98 21.59
N VAL A 41 1.69 -1.96 20.97
CA VAL A 41 0.47 -2.58 21.48
C VAL A 41 0.55 -4.09 21.37
N MET A 42 0.25 -4.77 22.47
CA MET A 42 -0.11 -6.19 22.48
C MET A 42 -1.59 -6.30 22.80
N ALA A 43 -2.36 -6.94 21.92
CA ALA A 43 -3.80 -7.03 22.02
C ALA A 43 -4.26 -8.49 21.91
N SER A 44 -5.07 -8.95 22.86
CA SER A 44 -5.74 -10.24 22.82
C SER A 44 -7.25 -10.05 22.70
N ALA A 45 -7.85 -10.62 21.66
CA ALA A 45 -9.30 -10.64 21.47
C ALA A 45 -9.71 -11.80 20.56
N GLN A 46 -10.94 -12.30 20.69
CA GLN A 46 -11.48 -13.37 19.86
C GLN A 46 -11.53 -13.00 18.37
N THR A 47 -11.47 -13.97 17.47
CA THR A 47 -11.72 -13.77 16.02
C THR A 47 -13.10 -13.14 15.79
N GLY A 48 -13.24 -12.35 14.71
CA GLY A 48 -14.50 -11.66 14.41
C GLY A 48 -14.80 -10.40 15.23
N THR A 49 -13.92 -9.99 16.16
CA THR A 49 -14.12 -8.79 17.02
C THR A 49 -13.69 -7.46 16.39
N GLY A 50 -13.31 -7.45 15.11
CA GLY A 50 -12.88 -6.23 14.42
C GLY A 50 -11.43 -5.80 14.65
N LYS A 51 -10.55 -6.73 15.09
CA LYS A 51 -9.11 -6.47 15.29
C LYS A 51 -8.42 -5.86 14.07
N THR A 52 -8.78 -6.31 12.87
CA THR A 52 -8.18 -5.84 11.61
C THR A 52 -8.29 -4.32 11.47
N ALA A 53 -9.50 -3.76 11.63
CA ALA A 53 -9.69 -2.32 11.66
C ALA A 53 -8.97 -1.67 12.86
N GLY A 54 -8.93 -2.36 14.01
CA GLY A 54 -8.28 -1.87 15.23
C GLY A 54 -6.78 -1.56 15.10
N PHE A 55 -6.06 -2.23 14.19
CA PHE A 55 -4.67 -1.88 13.86
C PHE A 55 -4.53 -1.18 12.50
N THR A 56 -5.41 -1.46 11.52
CA THR A 56 -5.26 -0.94 10.15
C THR A 56 -5.61 0.53 10.05
N LEU A 57 -6.72 0.96 10.67
CA LEU A 57 -7.16 2.36 10.64
C LEU A 57 -6.10 3.32 11.21
N PRO A 58 -5.55 3.11 12.43
CA PRO A 58 -4.51 3.97 12.97
C PRO A 58 -3.17 3.83 12.22
N LEU A 59 -2.87 2.67 11.62
CA LEU A 59 -1.70 2.52 10.76
C LEU A 59 -1.81 3.39 9.51
N LEU A 60 -2.95 3.37 8.83
CA LEU A 60 -3.21 4.20 7.65
C LEU A 60 -3.18 5.69 7.98
N GLN A 61 -3.73 6.08 9.12
CA GLN A 61 -3.65 7.45 9.66
C GLN A 61 -2.19 7.92 9.72
N ARG A 62 -1.34 7.17 10.43
CA ARG A 62 0.08 7.51 10.61
C ARG A 62 0.85 7.53 9.30
N LEU A 63 0.61 6.53 8.45
CA LEU A 63 1.23 6.48 7.13
C LEU A 63 0.88 7.72 6.30
N CYS A 64 -0.31 8.30 6.46
CA CYS A 64 -0.70 9.52 5.76
C CYS A 64 -0.11 10.80 6.37
N GLU A 65 0.09 10.84 7.68
CA GLU A 65 0.77 11.96 8.36
C GLU A 65 2.26 12.00 8.00
N ASP A 66 2.88 10.83 7.83
CA ASP A 66 4.29 10.69 7.47
C ASP A 66 4.53 10.68 5.95
N LEU A 67 3.56 11.09 5.12
CA LEU A 67 3.76 11.18 3.67
C LEU A 67 4.61 12.39 3.28
N PRO A 68 5.63 12.22 2.41
CA PRO A 68 6.33 13.36 1.85
C PRO A 68 5.35 14.19 0.98
N PRO A 69 5.47 15.54 0.96
CA PRO A 69 4.55 16.42 0.23
C PRO A 69 4.32 16.06 -1.25
N GLN A 70 5.34 15.50 -1.90
CA GLN A 70 5.30 15.08 -3.32
C GLN A 70 4.37 13.89 -3.62
N ASP A 71 4.03 13.07 -2.61
CA ASP A 71 3.21 11.87 -2.82
C ASP A 71 1.71 12.11 -2.66
N LEU A 72 1.31 13.26 -2.10
CA LEU A 72 -0.08 13.69 -1.97
C LEU A 72 -0.69 14.11 -3.32
N SER A 73 0.11 14.67 -4.24
CA SER A 73 -0.37 15.14 -5.56
C SER A 73 -0.47 14.04 -6.62
N ALA A 74 0.37 13.00 -6.54
CA ALA A 74 0.38 11.89 -7.49
C ALA A 74 -0.83 10.92 -7.33
N ALA A 75 -1.47 10.91 -6.17
CA ALA A 75 -2.55 9.98 -5.86
C ALA A 75 -3.85 10.23 -6.65
N ASN A 76 -4.09 11.46 -7.09
CA ASN A 76 -5.26 11.80 -7.90
C ASN A 76 -5.21 11.26 -9.35
N GLY A 77 -4.06 10.73 -9.81
CA GLY A 77 -3.90 10.20 -11.16
C GLY A 77 -3.96 8.67 -11.31
N ALA A 78 -3.82 7.90 -10.22
CA ALA A 78 -3.62 6.45 -10.29
C ALA A 78 -4.91 5.62 -10.20
N ALA A 79 -6.05 6.22 -9.80
CA ALA A 79 -7.32 5.52 -9.62
C ALA A 79 -7.99 5.05 -10.93
N ASN A 80 -7.47 5.43 -12.10
CA ASN A 80 -8.13 5.15 -13.39
C ASN A 80 -7.63 3.92 -14.16
N ASN A 81 -6.62 3.18 -13.66
CA ASN A 81 -6.01 2.07 -14.43
C ASN A 81 -6.01 0.72 -13.69
N SER A 82 -7.17 0.31 -13.17
CA SER A 82 -7.35 -1.09 -12.75
C SER A 82 -8.69 -1.65 -13.24
N ALA A 83 -8.94 -1.51 -14.54
CA ALA A 83 -9.91 -2.29 -15.28
C ALA A 83 -9.43 -2.47 -16.73
N ASN A 84 -8.69 -3.55 -17.00
CA ASN A 84 -8.90 -4.40 -18.19
C ASN A 84 -7.90 -5.56 -18.23
N GLY A 85 -8.47 -6.75 -18.35
CA GLY A 85 -7.75 -7.93 -18.83
C GLY A 85 -7.56 -7.89 -20.35
N ALA A 86 -7.14 -9.05 -20.86
CA ALA A 86 -6.93 -9.41 -22.26
C ALA A 86 -5.48 -9.23 -22.80
N VAL A 87 -4.80 -10.38 -22.72
CA VAL A 87 -3.86 -10.94 -23.71
C VAL A 87 -3.93 -10.26 -25.08
N GLY A 88 -2.82 -9.65 -25.49
CA GLY A 88 -2.57 -9.16 -26.83
C GLY A 88 -1.09 -9.33 -27.15
N ASP A 89 -0.80 -10.39 -27.89
CA ASP A 89 0.49 -10.71 -28.49
C ASP A 89 1.02 -9.53 -29.31
N ARG A 90 2.25 -9.10 -29.03
CA ARG A 90 3.01 -8.21 -29.92
C ARG A 90 4.48 -8.56 -29.87
N THR A 91 4.81 -9.54 -30.69
CA THR A 91 6.16 -9.84 -31.14
C THR A 91 6.78 -8.70 -31.96
N LYS A 92 8.12 -8.63 -31.89
CA LYS A 92 9.09 -7.95 -32.77
C LYS A 92 9.28 -6.43 -32.62
N ASN A 93 10.41 -6.06 -32.01
CA ASN A 93 11.44 -5.26 -32.69
C ASN A 93 12.79 -5.31 -31.94
N LYS A 94 13.80 -5.90 -32.58
CA LYS A 94 15.21 -5.91 -32.16
C LYS A 94 15.98 -5.12 -33.21
N PRO A 95 16.73 -4.05 -32.86
CA PRO A 95 17.73 -3.50 -33.75
C PRO A 95 19.04 -4.26 -33.59
N THR A 96 19.58 -4.67 -34.73
CA THR A 96 20.92 -5.24 -34.94
C THR A 96 22.00 -4.17 -34.78
N THR A 97 23.19 -4.55 -34.29
CA THR A 97 24.39 -3.70 -34.31
C THR A 97 25.31 -4.13 -35.45
N SER A 98 25.78 -3.14 -36.21
CA SER A 98 26.82 -3.26 -37.24
C SER A 98 28.22 -3.10 -36.64
N ASN A 99 29.16 -3.87 -37.17
CA ASN A 99 30.57 -3.54 -37.41
C ASN A 99 31.46 -3.03 -36.26
N GLY A 100 32.53 -3.80 -36.03
CA GLY A 100 33.60 -3.50 -35.09
C GLY A 100 34.40 -2.23 -35.43
N LYS A 101 34.65 -1.44 -34.39
CA LYS A 101 35.93 -0.84 -33.97
C LYS A 101 35.71 -0.17 -32.60
N PRO A 102 36.66 -0.24 -31.66
CA PRO A 102 36.46 0.32 -30.32
C PRO A 102 36.72 1.83 -30.34
N VAL A 103 35.70 2.63 -30.05
CA VAL A 103 35.88 4.07 -29.83
C VAL A 103 35.94 4.30 -28.32
N LEU A 104 37.14 4.61 -27.81
CA LEU A 104 37.30 5.20 -26.50
C LEU A 104 36.53 6.52 -26.44
N ARG A 105 35.50 6.60 -25.60
CA ARG A 105 34.80 7.84 -25.26
C ARG A 105 35.03 8.21 -23.80
N LYS A 106 35.62 9.40 -23.67
CA LYS A 106 35.90 10.27 -22.53
C LYS A 106 35.02 10.04 -21.29
N LYS A 107 35.67 10.05 -20.12
CA LYS A 107 35.09 10.35 -18.80
C LYS A 107 34.04 11.45 -18.94
N GLY A 108 32.78 11.12 -18.69
CA GLY A 108 31.64 12.00 -18.89
C GLY A 108 30.59 11.83 -17.80
N ALA A 109 30.25 12.98 -17.22
CA ALA A 109 29.07 13.32 -16.41
C ALA A 109 28.97 12.74 -14.98
N PRO A 110 28.59 13.56 -13.98
CA PRO A 110 28.01 13.01 -12.77
C PRO A 110 26.81 12.16 -13.20
N ILE A 111 26.75 10.92 -12.72
CA ILE A 111 25.54 10.10 -12.81
C ILE A 111 24.44 10.97 -12.20
N SER A 112 23.56 11.51 -13.04
CA SER A 112 22.39 12.24 -12.58
C SER A 112 21.67 11.31 -11.64
N SER A 113 21.63 11.66 -10.36
CA SER A 113 20.89 10.95 -9.35
C SER A 113 19.40 11.21 -9.55
N ASP A 114 18.88 10.86 -10.72
CA ASP A 114 17.46 10.57 -10.87
C ASP A 114 17.21 9.18 -10.31
N ARG A 115 17.50 9.03 -9.00
CA ARG A 115 16.79 8.03 -8.21
C ARG A 115 15.42 8.64 -7.97
N GLY A 116 14.60 8.64 -9.03
CA GLY A 116 13.16 8.90 -8.91
C GLY A 116 12.70 8.15 -7.67
N SER A 117 12.27 8.90 -6.67
CA SER A 117 12.07 8.47 -5.29
C SER A 117 11.37 7.11 -5.28
N ARG A 118 12.14 6.02 -5.18
CA ARG A 118 11.56 4.69 -5.09
C ARG A 118 10.81 4.70 -3.78
N ARG A 119 9.48 4.72 -3.86
CA ARG A 119 8.62 4.70 -2.69
C ARG A 119 8.99 3.48 -1.86
N ALA A 120 9.45 3.71 -0.65
CA ALA A 120 9.82 2.65 0.26
C ALA A 120 8.56 2.00 0.84
N ILE A 121 8.61 0.70 1.12
CA ILE A 121 7.58 0.03 1.90
C ILE A 121 7.66 0.58 3.33
N ARG A 122 6.57 1.17 3.82
CA ARG A 122 6.52 1.85 5.14
C ARG A 122 5.84 1.03 6.23
N ALA A 123 5.14 -0.04 5.87
CA ALA A 123 4.47 -0.92 6.81
C ALA A 123 4.43 -2.37 6.31
N LEU A 124 4.45 -3.31 7.24
CA LEU A 124 4.33 -4.75 6.98
C LEU A 124 3.30 -5.35 7.94
N ILE A 125 2.31 -6.06 7.40
CA ILE A 125 1.39 -6.88 8.19
C ILE A 125 1.68 -8.34 7.88
N VAL A 126 1.91 -9.14 8.92
CA VAL A 126 2.21 -10.57 8.80
C VAL A 126 1.01 -11.39 9.27
N THR A 127 0.58 -12.35 8.45
CA THR A 127 -0.53 -13.26 8.76
C THR A 127 -0.09 -14.72 8.59
N PRO A 128 -0.66 -15.66 9.36
CA PRO A 128 -0.26 -17.07 9.32
C PRO A 128 -0.73 -17.84 8.08
N THR A 129 -1.75 -17.33 7.38
CA THR A 129 -2.38 -18.04 6.26
C THR A 129 -2.67 -17.11 5.08
N ARG A 130 -2.82 -17.72 3.90
CA ARG A 130 -3.12 -17.02 2.63
C ARG A 130 -4.49 -16.35 2.70
N GLU A 131 -5.45 -17.05 3.27
CA GLU A 131 -6.84 -16.63 3.41
C GLU A 131 -6.94 -15.41 4.32
N LEU A 132 -6.21 -15.44 5.45
CA LEU A 132 -6.16 -14.29 6.35
C LEU A 132 -5.37 -13.12 5.72
N ALA A 133 -4.32 -13.39 4.94
CA ALA A 133 -3.62 -12.35 4.19
C ALA A 133 -4.56 -11.64 3.19
N ALA A 134 -5.38 -12.40 2.47
CA ALA A 134 -6.35 -11.86 1.53
C ALA A 134 -7.42 -11.01 2.24
N GLN A 135 -8.01 -11.51 3.33
CA GLN A 135 -9.01 -10.77 4.12
C GLN A 135 -8.47 -9.46 4.69
N VAL A 136 -7.24 -9.49 5.22
CA VAL A 136 -6.58 -8.27 5.71
C VAL A 136 -6.31 -7.31 4.54
N GLY A 137 -5.83 -7.82 3.41
CA GLY A 137 -5.60 -7.02 2.22
C GLY A 137 -6.86 -6.32 1.69
N GLU A 138 -7.99 -7.02 1.63
CA GLU A 138 -9.30 -6.46 1.29
C GLU A 138 -9.70 -5.34 2.25
N SER A 139 -9.51 -5.56 3.55
CA SER A 139 -9.78 -4.54 4.57
C SER A 139 -8.90 -3.31 4.39
N VAL A 140 -7.60 -3.49 4.14
CA VAL A 140 -6.66 -2.39 3.89
C VAL A 140 -7.10 -1.59 2.66
N MET A 141 -7.41 -2.25 1.55
CA MET A 141 -7.89 -1.59 0.32
C MET A 141 -9.19 -0.81 0.54
N ALA A 142 -10.13 -1.39 1.28
CA ALA A 142 -11.40 -0.73 1.60
C ALA A 142 -11.17 0.54 2.43
N TYR A 143 -10.37 0.44 3.50
CA TYR A 143 -10.11 1.58 4.40
C TYR A 143 -9.20 2.64 3.78
N SER A 144 -8.35 2.27 2.80
CA SER A 144 -7.48 3.21 2.10
C SER A 144 -8.07 3.75 0.80
N LYS A 145 -9.34 3.49 0.49
CA LYS A 145 -10.00 3.87 -0.77
C LYS A 145 -9.82 5.36 -1.13
N TYR A 146 -9.83 6.23 -0.14
CA TYR A 146 -9.71 7.68 -0.30
C TYR A 146 -8.32 8.21 0.12
N LEU A 147 -7.35 7.31 0.33
CA LEU A 147 -6.01 7.66 0.76
C LEU A 147 -4.98 7.50 -0.36
N PRO A 148 -3.92 8.32 -0.38
CA PRO A 148 -2.80 8.21 -1.31
C PRO A 148 -1.85 7.03 -0.97
N ILE A 149 -2.39 5.89 -0.52
CA ILE A 149 -1.61 4.72 -0.08
C ILE A 149 -1.77 3.58 -1.08
N ARG A 150 -0.65 2.93 -1.38
CA ARG A 150 -0.61 1.67 -2.14
C ARG A 150 -0.36 0.51 -1.19
N SER A 151 -1.06 -0.60 -1.40
CA SER A 151 -0.88 -1.84 -0.65
C SER A 151 -0.74 -3.02 -1.60
N ALA A 152 0.11 -3.98 -1.24
CA ALA A 152 0.24 -5.25 -1.94
C ALA A 152 0.09 -6.41 -0.95
N VAL A 153 -0.52 -7.50 -1.41
CA VAL A 153 -0.64 -8.75 -0.66
C VAL A 153 0.25 -9.79 -1.33
N VAL A 154 1.04 -10.48 -0.53
CA VAL A 154 2.02 -11.47 -0.99
C VAL A 154 1.83 -12.77 -0.22
N PHE A 155 1.77 -13.90 -0.94
CA PHE A 155 1.72 -15.23 -0.33
C PHE A 155 2.19 -16.34 -1.29
N GLY A 156 2.51 -17.50 -0.71
CA GLY A 156 2.99 -18.68 -1.45
C GLY A 156 1.91 -19.35 -2.30
N GLY A 157 2.34 -20.21 -3.23
CA GLY A 157 1.44 -20.99 -4.11
C GLY A 157 0.92 -20.24 -5.34
N VAL A 158 1.44 -19.05 -5.63
CA VAL A 158 1.21 -18.31 -6.89
C VAL A 158 2.54 -17.85 -7.49
N LYS A 159 2.56 -17.48 -8.77
CA LYS A 159 3.79 -17.05 -9.46
C LYS A 159 4.46 -15.89 -8.70
N ILE A 160 5.77 -16.01 -8.44
CA ILE A 160 6.52 -15.03 -7.64
C ILE A 160 6.80 -13.73 -8.40
N ASN A 161 7.04 -13.80 -9.71
CA ASN A 161 7.43 -12.63 -10.50
C ASN A 161 6.39 -11.48 -10.51
N PRO A 162 5.08 -11.75 -10.68
CA PRO A 162 4.06 -10.70 -10.52
C PRO A 162 4.06 -10.04 -9.14
N GLN A 163 4.32 -10.82 -8.08
CA GLN A 163 4.40 -10.30 -6.72
C GLN A 163 5.64 -9.42 -6.54
N ILE A 164 6.80 -9.85 -7.07
CA ILE A 164 8.04 -9.05 -7.07
C ILE A 164 7.85 -7.73 -7.80
N SER A 165 7.19 -7.72 -8.97
CA SER A 165 6.94 -6.48 -9.72
C SER A 165 6.10 -5.50 -8.90
N LYS A 166 4.98 -5.96 -8.30
CA LYS A 166 4.15 -5.13 -7.42
C LYS A 166 4.93 -4.56 -6.23
N MET A 167 5.79 -5.36 -5.60
CA MET A 167 6.63 -4.88 -4.49
C MET A 167 7.69 -3.86 -4.93
N ARG A 168 8.20 -3.96 -6.16
CA ARG A 168 9.18 -3.01 -6.71
C ARG A 168 8.57 -1.66 -7.08
N GLU A 169 7.27 -1.62 -7.31
CA GLU A 169 6.54 -0.41 -7.69
C GLU A 169 6.19 0.48 -6.49
N GLY A 170 6.22 -0.06 -5.26
CA GLY A 170 6.13 0.68 -3.98
C GLY A 170 4.88 1.52 -3.81
#